data_AF-A0AAJ1TGR1-F1
#
_entry.id   AF-A0AAJ1TGR1-F1
#
_cell.length_a   1.000
_cell.length_b   1.000
_cell.length_c   1.000
_cell.angle_alpha   90.00
_cell.angle_beta   90.00
_cell.angle_gamma   90.00
#
_symmetry.space_group_name_H-M   'P 1'
#
loop_
_entity.id
_entity.type
_entity.pdbx_description
1 polymer ?
#
loop_
_entity_poly.entity_id
_entity_poly.type
_entity_poly.pdbx_seq_one_letter_code
_entity_poly.pdbx_strand_id
1 'polypeptide(L)'
;MSLGDDIRSDVDKLVGTPWTTRDGQVVPGTDDVKLYSNDAVKLNAVYLYADLLGSTKLAREFRPERALSPVPDGVVSPVGG
;
A
#
# COMPACT_ATOMS: atom_id res chain seq x y z
N MET A 1 31.87 -1.24 -27.29
CA MET A 1 31.09 -2.44 -26.97
C MET A 1 29.77 -2.34 -27.73
N SER A 2 29.21 -3.45 -28.19
CA SER A 2 27.89 -3.44 -28.85
C SER A 2 26.78 -3.51 -27.79
N LEU A 3 25.57 -3.08 -28.14
CA LEU A 3 24.38 -3.23 -27.29
C LEU A 3 24.19 -4.69 -26.82
N GLY A 4 24.55 -5.66 -27.67
CA GLY A 4 24.45 -7.08 -27.32
C GLY A 4 25.46 -7.53 -26.26
N ASP A 5 26.60 -6.85 -26.13
CA ASP A 5 27.59 -7.14 -25.09
C ASP A 5 27.14 -6.55 -23.74
N ASP A 6 26.56 -5.34 -23.78
CA ASP A 6 26.03 -4.65 -22.59
C ASP A 6 24.85 -5.44 -21.98
N ILE A 7 23.90 -5.88 -22.81
CA ILE A 7 22.77 -6.70 -22.34
C ILE A 7 23.26 -8.01 -21.70
N ARG A 8 24.23 -8.70 -22.31
CA ARG A 8 24.77 -9.95 -21.73
C ARG A 8 25.46 -9.68 -20.40
N SER A 9 26.29 -8.65 -20.34
CA SER A 9 26.98 -8.23 -19.11
C SER A 9 26.01 -7.93 -17.97
N ASP A 10 24.91 -7.24 -18.28
CA ASP A 10 23.91 -6.87 -17.27
C ASP A 10 23.05 -8.07 -16.83
N VAL A 11 22.72 -8.98 -17.75
CA VAL A 11 22.05 -10.25 -17.40
C VAL A 11 22.95 -11.11 -16.50
N ASP A 12 24.23 -11.25 -16.84
CA ASP A 12 25.18 -12.03 -16.07
C ASP A 12 25.35 -11.47 -14.65
N LYS A 13 25.42 -10.14 -14.51
CA LYS A 13 25.44 -9.48 -13.19
C LYS A 13 24.16 -9.69 -12.41
N LEU A 14 22.99 -9.58 -13.05
CA LEU A 14 21.70 -9.71 -12.37
C LEU A 14 21.47 -11.13 -11.86
N VAL A 15 21.76 -12.13 -12.69
CA VAL A 15 21.48 -13.56 -12.39
C VAL A 15 22.61 -14.17 -11.56
N GLY A 16 23.85 -13.75 -11.76
CA GLY A 16 25.03 -14.33 -11.08
C GLY A 16 25.29 -13.78 -9.67
N THR A 17 24.63 -12.69 -9.26
CA THR A 17 24.85 -12.09 -7.95
C THR A 17 24.13 -12.89 -6.84
N PRO A 18 24.86 -13.45 -5.86
CA PRO A 18 24.24 -14.22 -4.78
C PRO A 18 23.43 -13.32 -3.85
N TRP A 19 22.35 -13.87 -3.27
CA TRP A 19 21.54 -13.15 -2.29
C TRP A 19 22.25 -13.03 -0.94
N THR A 20 22.26 -11.83 -0.38
CA THR A 20 22.60 -11.62 1.03
C THR A 20 21.31 -11.56 1.83
N THR A 21 21.10 -12.52 2.73
CA THR A 21 19.88 -12.60 3.55
C THR A 21 20.21 -12.45 5.01
N ARG A 22 19.37 -11.71 5.74
CA ARG A 22 19.45 -11.55 7.20
C ARG A 22 18.08 -11.61 7.85
N ASP A 23 18.03 -12.05 9.09
CA ASP A 23 16.82 -12.00 9.90
C ASP A 23 16.72 -10.63 10.58
N GLY A 24 15.58 -9.98 10.45
CA GLY A 24 15.29 -8.66 11.02
C GLY A 24 14.23 -8.74 12.11
N GLN A 25 14.31 -7.78 13.05
CA GLN A 25 13.29 -7.57 14.08
C GLN A 25 12.49 -6.28 13.88
N VAL A 26 12.92 -5.43 12.95
CA VAL A 26 12.32 -4.13 12.63
C VAL A 26 12.03 -4.10 11.13
N VAL A 27 10.89 -3.50 10.76
CA VAL A 27 10.54 -3.30 9.34
C VAL A 27 11.54 -2.32 8.73
N PRO A 28 12.29 -2.72 7.68
CA PRO A 28 13.28 -1.86 7.06
C PRO A 28 12.61 -0.69 6.33
N GLY A 29 13.23 0.48 6.43
CA GLY A 29 12.97 1.62 5.54
C GLY A 29 13.60 1.41 4.16
N THR A 30 13.43 2.38 3.27
CA THR A 30 13.96 2.31 1.90
C THR A 30 15.48 2.22 1.87
N ASP A 31 16.16 2.87 2.81
CA ASP A 31 17.62 2.97 2.85
C ASP A 31 18.26 1.73 3.50
N ASP A 32 17.46 0.87 4.13
CA ASP A 32 17.92 -0.33 4.83
C ASP A 32 18.09 -1.54 3.90
N VAL A 33 17.58 -1.49 2.68
CA VAL A 33 17.69 -2.58 1.68
C VAL A 33 18.53 -2.11 0.51
N LYS A 34 19.67 -2.78 0.28
CA LYS A 34 20.59 -2.34 -0.75
C LYS A 34 20.04 -2.60 -2.15
N LEU A 35 20.10 -1.57 -3.00
CA LEU A 35 19.80 -1.69 -4.41
C LEU A 35 20.92 -2.45 -5.14
N TYR A 36 20.57 -3.13 -6.23
CA TYR A 36 21.50 -3.82 -7.14
C TYR A 36 22.36 -4.95 -6.55
N SER A 37 22.11 -5.38 -5.30
CA SER A 37 22.97 -6.33 -4.58
C SER A 37 22.23 -7.53 -3.99
N ASN A 38 21.03 -7.84 -4.50
CA ASN A 38 20.22 -8.99 -4.07
C ASN A 38 20.18 -9.12 -2.54
N ASP A 39 19.84 -8.02 -1.86
CA ASP A 39 19.76 -7.94 -0.40
C ASP A 39 18.33 -8.19 0.07
N ALA A 40 18.19 -8.96 1.16
CA ALA A 40 16.89 -9.32 1.70
C ALA A 40 16.89 -9.39 3.23
N VAL A 41 15.81 -8.86 3.81
CA VAL A 41 15.52 -8.95 5.25
C VAL A 41 14.31 -9.85 5.45
N LYS A 42 14.51 -10.96 6.15
CA LYS A 42 13.43 -11.86 6.54
C LYS A 42 12.82 -11.34 7.85
N LEU A 43 11.50 -11.23 7.89
CA LEU A 43 10.76 -10.78 9.05
C LEU A 43 9.75 -11.82 9.46
N ASN A 44 9.71 -12.13 10.76
CA ASN A 44 8.57 -12.79 11.36
C ASN A 44 7.64 -11.70 11.90
N ALA A 45 6.64 -11.33 11.11
CA ALA A 45 5.74 -10.22 11.41
C ALA A 45 4.28 -10.61 11.18
N VAL A 46 3.37 -9.92 11.87
CA VAL A 46 1.92 -10.02 11.63
C VAL A 46 1.53 -8.93 10.64
N TYR A 47 0.91 -9.31 9.53
CA TYR A 47 0.43 -8.37 8.51
C TYR A 47 -1.06 -8.10 8.70
N LEU A 48 -1.44 -6.84 8.92
CA LEU A 48 -2.84 -6.39 8.90
C LEU A 48 -3.11 -5.71 7.58
N TYR A 49 -3.95 -6.31 6.75
CA TYR A 49 -4.46 -5.67 5.54
C TYR A 49 -5.88 -5.15 5.81
N ALA A 50 -6.09 -3.86 5.62
CA ALA A 50 -7.40 -3.23 5.68
C ALA A 50 -7.77 -2.74 4.28
N ASP A 51 -8.77 -3.37 3.67
CA ASP A 51 -9.28 -2.94 2.37
C ASP A 51 -10.04 -1.62 2.52
N LEU A 52 -9.64 -0.63 1.73
CA LEU A 52 -10.27 0.67 1.66
C LEU A 52 -11.31 0.76 0.54
N LEU A 53 -11.85 -0.37 0.08
CA LEU A 53 -12.95 -0.42 -0.88
C LEU A 53 -14.10 0.50 -0.41
N GLY A 54 -14.36 1.56 -1.17
CA GLY A 54 -15.36 2.59 -0.84
C GLY A 54 -14.79 3.90 -0.28
N SER A 55 -13.52 3.96 0.13
CA SER A 55 -12.85 5.21 0.54
C SER A 55 -12.81 6.26 -0.58
N THR A 56 -12.65 5.82 -1.84
CA THR A 56 -12.72 6.68 -3.03
C THR A 56 -14.09 7.29 -3.21
N LYS A 57 -15.16 6.59 -2.81
CA LYS A 57 -16.53 7.12 -2.82
C LYS A 57 -16.71 8.15 -1.70
N LEU A 58 -16.18 7.86 -0.51
CA LEU A 58 -16.17 8.78 0.63
C LEU A 58 -15.45 10.11 0.28
N ALA A 59 -14.26 10.04 -0.31
CA ALA A 59 -13.48 11.21 -0.70
C ALA A 59 -14.14 12.03 -1.82
N ARG A 60 -14.95 11.40 -2.69
CA ARG A 60 -15.60 12.07 -3.82
C ARG A 60 -16.97 12.66 -3.49
N GLU A 61 -17.74 12.01 -2.63
CA GLU A 61 -19.16 12.33 -2.43
C GLU A 61 -19.44 13.20 -1.19
N PHE A 62 -18.50 13.29 -0.24
CA PHE A 62 -18.61 14.22 0.89
C PHE A 62 -18.36 15.66 0.43
N ARG A 63 -19.45 16.37 0.14
CA ARG A 63 -19.50 17.84 0.06
C ARG A 63 -19.87 18.38 1.45
N PRO A 64 -19.22 19.44 1.95
CA PRO A 64 -19.54 20.03 3.26
C PRO A 64 -21.02 20.38 3.42
N GLU A 65 -21.70 20.76 2.33
CA GLU A 65 -23.10 21.17 2.35
C GLU A 65 -24.09 20.05 2.77
N ARG A 66 -23.75 18.76 2.54
CA ARG A 66 -24.65 17.62 2.85
C ARG A 66 -24.54 17.11 4.28
N ALA A 67 -23.56 17.57 5.05
CA ALA A 67 -23.49 17.28 6.49
C ALA A 67 -24.46 18.15 7.33
N LEU A 68 -25.09 19.15 6.70
CA LEU A 68 -25.93 20.16 7.35
C LEU A 68 -27.41 20.15 6.90
N SER A 69 -27.88 19.10 6.20
CA SER A 69 -29.32 19.01 5.94
C SER A 69 -30.05 18.86 7.28
N PRO A 70 -30.95 19.78 7.66
CA PRO A 70 -31.79 19.59 8.83
C PRO A 70 -32.61 18.32 8.61
N VAL A 71 -32.70 17.48 9.64
CA VAL A 71 -33.77 16.48 9.71
C VAL A 71 -35.08 17.25 9.59
N PRO A 72 -35.96 16.96 8.61
CA PRO A 72 -37.23 17.65 8.54
C PRO A 72 -38.05 17.32 9.80
N ASP A 73 -38.33 18.34 10.59
CA ASP A 73 -39.22 18.26 11.73
C ASP A 73 -40.62 17.81 11.27
N GLY A 74 -41.14 16.76 11.92
CA GLY A 74 -42.57 16.50 12.00
C GLY A 74 -43.20 15.69 10.87
N VAL A 75 -43.08 14.36 10.95
CA VAL A 75 -44.20 13.48 10.56
C VAL A 75 -44.87 13.04 11.86
N VAL A 76 -45.93 13.74 12.25
CA VAL A 76 -46.83 13.29 13.33
C VAL A 76 -47.69 12.16 12.74
N SER A 77 -47.51 10.93 13.22
CA SER A 77 -48.45 9.84 12.98
C SER A 77 -49.68 10.01 13.89
N PRO A 78 -50.92 9.95 13.39
CA PRO A 78 -52.09 9.93 14.26
C PRO A 78 -52.39 8.48 14.62
N VAL A 79 -51.95 8.01 15.79
CA VAL A 79 -52.46 6.76 16.36
C VAL A 79 -52.50 6.84 17.89
N GLY A 80 -53.71 6.85 18.44
CA GLY A 80 -53.97 6.50 19.85
C GLY A 80 -54.98 7.41 20.56
N GLY A 81 -56.26 7.03 20.50
CA GLY A 81 -57.37 7.68 21.24
C GLY A 81 -58.71 7.42 20.58
#